data_AF-A0A8T5SZQ7-F1
#
_entry.id   AF-A0A8T5SZQ7-F1
#
_cell.length_a   1.000
_cell.length_b   1.000
_cell.length_c   1.000
_cell.angle_alpha   90.00
_cell.angle_beta   90.00
_cell.angle_gamma   90.00
#
_symmetry.space_group_name_H-M   'P 1'
#
loop_
_entity.id
_entity.type
_entity.pdbx_description
1 polymer ?
#
loop_
_entity_poly.entity_id
_entity_poly.type
_entity_poly.pdbx_seq_one_letter_code
_entity_poly.pdbx_strand_id
1 'polypeptide(L)'
;MNGIWDIKADSKTNGDNLRDVSPIVEKTWKDENEFSHYVFSKVSFNNPWYSIPDNDYDLFEDFIRGGSRSYPSDGSIPCDIVAREARKVLKEIESCSNDPDHHYCEEARKALKNGKLNVIRGTLKLYLGKYTTRDWRRKRFTDDIDFWMFQMSLLDSKLKECSFIKNKKTGEWEKKVEWEKLNTEEKRNEILFAANNLNQLLDFGAGAFLEGSDLKEIFDKKIKRGHDVDLSDIINVVMVNGGKEGIHEEEWLNAWSSFEEAINTRNSRTTSNLISLCRYSLAIADHLVEVSNVLKKYNISIFDKSKHPDEKLKTLCKISAHWVKFLEDNGPDETRKMLHNFYHGQAEEKPIHSKNLRDFAYKIMKLLNSKYEYLKIIFEIED
;
A
#
# COMPACT_ATOMS: atom_id res chain seq x y z
N MET A 1 12.46 -17.52 -22.15
CA MET A 1 11.62 -16.69 -21.26
C MET A 1 10.36 -16.18 -21.95
N ASN A 2 10.41 -15.82 -23.24
CA ASN A 2 9.25 -15.33 -24.00
C ASN A 2 7.98 -16.16 -23.73
N GLY A 3 6.95 -15.48 -23.19
CA GLY A 3 5.65 -16.08 -22.88
C GLY A 3 5.49 -16.65 -21.47
N ILE A 4 6.56 -16.75 -20.67
CA ILE A 4 6.50 -17.24 -19.26
C ILE A 4 6.48 -16.07 -18.28
N TRP A 5 7.46 -15.17 -18.38
CA TRP A 5 7.48 -13.89 -17.68
C TRP A 5 8.21 -12.84 -18.51
N ASP A 6 7.93 -11.58 -18.22
CA ASP A 6 8.59 -10.44 -18.83
C ASP A 6 9.79 -10.02 -17.97
N ILE A 7 10.99 -10.00 -18.56
CA ILE A 7 12.22 -9.53 -17.89
C ILE A 7 12.21 -8.03 -17.64
N LYS A 8 11.37 -7.29 -18.37
CA LYS A 8 11.10 -5.87 -18.15
C LYS A 8 9.60 -5.69 -17.99
N ALA A 9 9.18 -5.15 -16.86
CA ALA A 9 7.80 -4.88 -16.51
C ALA A 9 7.58 -3.38 -16.27
N ASP A 10 6.32 -2.98 -16.16
CA ASP A 10 5.88 -1.60 -15.90
C ASP A 10 6.25 -0.60 -17.02
N SER A 11 5.31 -0.41 -17.96
CA SER A 11 5.39 0.61 -19.01
C SER A 11 4.42 1.74 -18.72
N LYS A 12 4.91 2.99 -18.65
CA LYS A 12 4.05 4.18 -18.75
C LYS A 12 3.70 4.44 -20.23
N THR A 13 4.66 4.20 -21.11
CA THR A 13 4.53 4.09 -22.56
C THR A 13 5.19 2.79 -23.03
N ASN A 14 4.78 2.28 -24.20
CA ASN A 14 5.31 1.04 -24.76
C ASN A 14 6.85 1.10 -24.84
N GLY A 15 7.53 0.22 -24.11
CA GLY A 15 9.00 0.09 -24.10
C GLY A 15 9.72 0.75 -22.92
N ASP A 16 9.01 1.43 -22.00
CA ASP A 16 9.65 2.14 -20.87
C ASP A 16 10.39 1.25 -19.87
N ASN A 17 10.15 -0.07 -19.88
CA ASN A 17 10.95 -1.09 -19.19
C ASN A 17 11.35 -0.74 -17.75
N LEU A 18 10.43 -0.14 -16.97
CA LEU A 18 10.77 0.56 -15.72
C LEU A 18 11.20 -0.38 -14.59
N ARG A 19 10.70 -1.62 -14.57
CA ARG A 19 11.08 -2.64 -13.58
C ARG A 19 11.83 -3.79 -14.23
N ASP A 20 13.02 -4.07 -13.72
CA ASP A 20 13.82 -5.23 -14.13
C ASP A 20 13.44 -6.47 -13.32
N VAL A 21 13.01 -7.52 -14.01
CA VAL A 21 12.67 -8.84 -13.48
C VAL A 21 13.52 -9.93 -14.17
N SER A 22 14.77 -9.60 -14.46
CA SER A 22 15.76 -10.56 -14.96
C SER A 22 16.31 -11.41 -13.82
N PRO A 23 16.50 -12.73 -14.03
CA PRO A 23 17.27 -13.55 -13.12
C PRO A 23 18.76 -13.21 -13.22
N ILE A 24 19.51 -13.59 -12.21
CA ILE A 24 20.97 -13.51 -12.16
C ILE A 24 21.51 -14.64 -13.04
N VAL A 25 22.07 -14.26 -14.19
CA VAL A 25 22.52 -15.21 -15.20
C VAL A 25 23.58 -16.15 -14.64
N GLU A 26 24.51 -15.62 -13.84
CA GLU A 26 25.63 -16.36 -13.26
C GLU A 26 25.20 -17.36 -12.18
N LYS A 27 24.01 -17.17 -11.60
CA LYS A 27 23.43 -18.07 -10.58
C LYS A 27 22.35 -18.97 -11.14
N THR A 28 22.00 -18.87 -12.42
CA THR A 28 21.03 -19.75 -13.06
C THR A 28 21.70 -21.08 -13.41
N TRP A 29 21.09 -22.20 -13.05
CA TRP A 29 21.72 -23.53 -13.19
C TRP A 29 20.70 -24.62 -13.59
N LYS A 30 21.19 -25.82 -13.92
CA LYS A 30 20.36 -27.00 -14.19
C LYS A 30 20.65 -28.14 -13.24
N ASP A 31 19.61 -28.77 -12.71
CA ASP A 31 19.75 -29.92 -11.83
C ASP A 31 19.89 -31.26 -12.59
N GLU A 32 20.11 -32.33 -11.83
CA GLU A 32 20.26 -33.70 -12.35
C GLU A 32 18.98 -34.22 -13.04
N ASN A 33 17.82 -33.63 -12.75
CA ASN A 33 16.52 -33.95 -13.36
C ASN A 33 16.19 -33.06 -14.56
N GLU A 34 17.15 -32.23 -14.99
CA GLU A 34 17.09 -31.23 -16.06
C GLU A 34 16.18 -30.02 -15.77
N PHE A 35 15.83 -29.77 -14.51
CA PHE A 35 15.14 -28.53 -14.11
C PHE A 35 16.09 -27.35 -14.25
N SER A 36 15.59 -26.26 -14.84
CA SER A 36 16.30 -25.00 -14.91
C SER A 36 15.89 -24.11 -13.74
N HIS A 37 16.86 -23.79 -12.87
CA HIS A 37 16.71 -22.95 -11.70
C HIS A 37 17.06 -21.51 -12.06
N TYR A 38 16.08 -20.62 -12.03
CA TYR A 38 16.26 -19.18 -12.24
C TYR A 38 16.30 -18.46 -10.89
N VAL A 39 17.46 -17.94 -10.56
CA VAL A 39 17.72 -17.25 -9.29
C VAL A 39 17.55 -15.74 -9.47
N PHE A 40 16.75 -15.10 -8.62
CA PHE A 40 16.50 -13.65 -8.67
C PHE A 40 17.05 -12.96 -7.43
N SER A 41 17.59 -11.75 -7.59
CA SER A 41 18.02 -10.94 -6.46
C SER A 41 16.86 -10.37 -5.67
N LYS A 42 17.04 -10.18 -4.36
CA LYS A 42 16.18 -9.29 -3.57
C LYS A 42 16.35 -7.86 -4.08
N VAL A 43 15.25 -7.11 -4.17
CA VAL A 43 15.26 -5.71 -4.62
C VAL A 43 14.32 -4.90 -3.73
N SER A 44 14.71 -3.67 -3.42
CA SER A 44 13.84 -2.68 -2.77
C SER A 44 13.16 -1.81 -3.83
N PHE A 45 11.97 -1.28 -3.52
CA PHE A 45 11.34 -0.27 -4.37
C PHE A 45 12.29 0.89 -4.62
N ASN A 46 12.37 1.34 -5.88
CA ASN A 46 13.20 2.49 -6.22
C ASN A 46 12.65 3.74 -5.53
N ASN A 47 13.47 4.37 -4.69
CA ASN A 47 13.18 5.66 -4.10
C ASN A 47 14.38 6.59 -4.29
N PRO A 48 14.34 7.52 -5.26
CA PRO A 48 15.49 8.39 -5.55
C PRO A 48 15.79 9.39 -4.43
N TRP A 49 14.88 9.56 -3.46
CA TRP A 49 15.01 10.50 -2.36
C TRP A 49 15.46 9.84 -1.06
N TYR A 50 15.77 8.53 -1.09
CA TYR A 50 16.12 7.79 0.11
C TYR A 50 17.08 6.62 -0.14
N SER A 51 18.15 6.59 0.67
CA SER A 51 19.07 5.46 0.80
C SER A 51 18.97 4.90 2.22
N ILE A 52 19.05 3.57 2.35
CA ILE A 52 19.17 2.92 3.66
C ILE A 52 20.60 3.16 4.18
N PRO A 53 20.78 3.75 5.38
CA PRO A 53 22.12 3.94 5.93
C PRO A 53 22.78 2.60 6.28
N ASP A 54 24.09 2.50 6.04
CA ASP A 54 24.89 1.33 6.43
C ASP A 54 25.19 1.29 7.94
N ASN A 55 25.09 2.43 8.62
CA ASN A 55 25.39 2.55 10.05
C ASN A 55 24.13 2.33 10.90
N ASP A 56 24.21 1.44 11.90
CA ASP A 56 23.06 1.13 12.78
C ASP A 56 22.45 2.37 13.46
N TYR A 57 23.28 3.33 13.89
CA TYR A 57 22.79 4.51 14.60
C TYR A 57 22.16 5.50 13.63
N ASP A 58 22.71 5.65 12.42
CA ASP A 58 22.08 6.46 11.37
C ASP A 58 20.75 5.85 10.94
N LEU A 59 20.65 4.52 10.85
CA LEU A 59 19.39 3.83 10.59
C LEU A 59 18.35 4.09 11.71
N PHE A 60 18.79 4.10 12.96
CA PHE A 60 17.95 4.49 14.10
C PHE A 60 17.49 5.94 13.99
N GLU A 61 18.40 6.89 13.74
CA GLU A 61 18.10 8.31 13.55
C GLU A 61 17.12 8.55 12.41
N ASP A 62 17.32 7.87 11.28
CA ASP A 62 16.43 7.91 10.13
C ASP A 62 15.03 7.43 10.51
N PHE A 63 14.92 6.29 11.20
CA PHE A 63 13.63 5.76 11.62
C PHE A 63 12.87 6.75 12.52
N ILE A 64 13.51 7.31 13.55
CA ILE A 64 12.82 8.20 14.50
C ILE A 64 12.43 9.54 13.86
N ARG A 65 13.15 9.99 12.83
CA ARG A 65 12.78 11.17 12.00
C ARG A 65 11.61 10.87 11.06
N GLY A 66 11.06 9.67 11.13
CA GLY A 66 9.93 9.23 10.33
C GLY A 66 10.34 8.48 9.08
N GLY A 67 11.60 8.08 8.90
CA GLY A 67 12.14 7.20 7.86
C GLY A 67 11.77 7.62 6.43
N SER A 68 12.69 8.21 5.68
CA SER A 68 12.49 8.82 4.35
C SER A 68 12.04 7.89 3.20
N ARG A 69 11.46 6.73 3.49
CA ARG A 69 10.80 5.88 2.49
C ARG A 69 9.46 6.47 2.08
N SER A 70 9.43 7.33 1.08
CA SER A 70 8.23 7.46 0.23
C SER A 70 7.88 6.05 -0.26
N TYR A 71 6.69 5.55 0.08
CA TYR A 71 6.18 4.37 -0.61
C TYR A 71 5.94 4.77 -2.07
N PRO A 72 6.10 3.84 -3.03
CA PRO A 72 5.58 4.05 -4.37
C PRO A 72 4.15 4.62 -4.27
N SER A 73 3.93 5.73 -4.96
CA SER A 73 2.74 6.56 -4.83
C SER A 73 2.29 6.99 -6.22
N ASP A 74 0.99 7.15 -6.39
CA ASP A 74 0.34 7.50 -7.66
C ASP A 74 -0.19 8.93 -7.69
N GLY A 75 -0.13 9.67 -6.58
CA GLY A 75 -0.53 11.09 -6.54
C GLY A 75 0.36 11.97 -5.67
N SER A 76 -0.06 13.24 -5.53
CA SER A 76 0.66 14.29 -4.78
C SER A 76 0.04 14.64 -3.43
N ILE A 77 -1.12 14.05 -3.09
CA ILE A 77 -1.89 14.36 -1.88
C ILE A 77 -1.72 13.24 -0.85
N PRO A 78 -1.41 13.54 0.42
CA PRO A 78 -1.34 12.51 1.46
C PRO A 78 -2.68 11.77 1.60
N CYS A 79 -2.62 10.44 1.72
CA CYS A 79 -3.80 9.59 1.70
C CYS A 79 -4.81 9.92 2.82
N ASP A 80 -4.39 10.50 3.94
CA ASP A 80 -5.26 10.90 5.05
C ASP A 80 -6.19 12.07 4.69
N ILE A 81 -5.72 13.00 3.87
CA ILE A 81 -6.51 14.13 3.33
C ILE A 81 -7.54 13.62 2.34
N VAL A 82 -7.13 12.74 1.41
CA VAL A 82 -8.03 12.08 0.45
C VAL A 82 -9.10 11.29 1.20
N ALA A 83 -8.68 10.49 2.20
CA ALA A 83 -9.59 9.72 3.04
C ALA A 83 -10.56 10.60 3.84
N ARG A 84 -10.15 11.81 4.25
CA ARG A 84 -11.04 12.79 4.90
C ARG A 84 -12.13 13.27 3.94
N GLU A 85 -11.80 13.57 2.68
CA GLU A 85 -12.81 13.97 1.69
C GLU A 85 -13.75 12.80 1.34
N ALA A 86 -13.22 11.59 1.19
CA ALA A 86 -14.04 10.40 0.96
C ALA A 86 -15.04 10.14 2.10
N ARG A 87 -14.63 10.32 3.36
CA ARG A 87 -15.54 10.20 4.52
C ARG A 87 -16.69 11.20 4.48
N LYS A 88 -16.47 12.42 3.96
CA LYS A 88 -17.55 13.41 3.81
C LYS A 88 -18.61 12.88 2.84
N VAL A 89 -18.19 12.40 1.67
CA VAL A 89 -19.11 11.83 0.67
C VAL A 89 -19.86 10.62 1.24
N LEU A 90 -19.16 9.69 1.90
CA LEU A 90 -19.80 8.53 2.54
C LEU A 90 -20.82 8.93 3.61
N LYS A 91 -20.56 9.99 4.39
CA LYS A 91 -21.46 10.50 5.42
C LYS A 91 -22.73 11.09 4.81
N GLU A 92 -22.63 11.79 3.68
CA GLU A 92 -23.79 12.31 2.97
C GLU A 92 -24.65 11.17 2.39
N ILE A 93 -24.03 10.12 1.83
CA ILE A 93 -24.74 8.91 1.38
C ILE A 93 -25.46 8.24 2.55
N GLU A 94 -24.78 8.07 3.69
CA GLU A 94 -25.40 7.52 4.91
C GLU A 94 -26.57 8.37 5.40
N SER A 95 -26.41 9.70 5.41
CA SER A 95 -27.47 10.61 5.85
C SER A 95 -28.72 10.45 4.98
N CYS A 96 -28.55 10.35 3.65
CA CYS A 96 -29.65 10.03 2.73
C CYS A 96 -30.30 8.67 3.03
N SER A 97 -29.53 7.64 3.40
CA SER A 97 -30.09 6.30 3.70
C SER A 97 -30.95 6.25 4.96
N ASN A 98 -30.72 7.20 5.87
CA ASN A 98 -31.40 7.31 7.16
C ASN A 98 -32.60 8.27 7.14
N ASP A 99 -32.78 9.03 6.06
CA ASP A 99 -33.91 9.95 5.87
C ASP A 99 -34.95 9.30 4.94
N PRO A 100 -36.08 8.79 5.46
CA PRO A 100 -37.11 8.13 4.65
C PRO A 100 -37.77 9.04 3.60
N ASP A 101 -37.74 10.35 3.82
CA ASP A 101 -38.38 11.33 2.93
C ASP A 101 -37.42 11.82 1.84
N HIS A 102 -36.12 11.48 1.93
CA HIS A 102 -35.13 11.84 0.93
C HIS A 102 -35.36 11.06 -0.37
N HIS A 103 -35.42 11.76 -1.51
CA HIS A 103 -35.67 11.17 -2.83
C HIS A 103 -34.66 10.07 -3.26
N TYR A 104 -33.44 10.08 -2.72
CA TYR A 104 -32.43 9.01 -2.91
C TYR A 104 -32.36 7.96 -1.76
N CYS A 105 -33.29 7.94 -0.80
CA CYS A 105 -33.19 7.07 0.38
C CYS A 105 -32.99 5.59 0.03
N GLU A 106 -33.84 5.05 -0.84
CA GLU A 106 -33.78 3.65 -1.28
C GLU A 106 -32.51 3.35 -2.10
N GLU A 107 -32.04 4.28 -2.91
CA GLU A 107 -30.75 4.15 -3.62
C GLU A 107 -29.59 4.10 -2.63
N ALA A 108 -29.59 4.96 -1.62
CA ALA A 108 -28.54 5.02 -0.61
C ALA A 108 -28.52 3.76 0.26
N ARG A 109 -29.69 3.24 0.67
CA ARG A 109 -29.80 1.95 1.36
C ARG A 109 -29.26 0.81 0.52
N LYS A 110 -29.57 0.77 -0.78
CA LYS A 110 -29.04 -0.25 -1.70
C LYS A 110 -27.53 -0.16 -1.87
N ALA A 111 -26.97 1.05 -1.95
CA ALA A 111 -25.53 1.25 -2.06
C ALA A 111 -24.80 0.80 -0.78
N LEU A 112 -25.39 1.06 0.39
CA LEU A 112 -24.81 0.74 1.70
C LEU A 112 -25.15 -0.66 2.21
N LYS A 113 -25.87 -1.48 1.44
CA LYS A 113 -26.35 -2.81 1.89
C LYS A 113 -25.23 -3.73 2.41
N ASN A 114 -24.03 -3.61 1.83
CA ASN A 114 -22.85 -4.39 2.21
C ASN A 114 -21.89 -3.60 3.12
N GLY A 115 -22.31 -2.45 3.65
CA GLY A 115 -21.46 -1.56 4.45
C GLY A 115 -20.79 -0.43 3.66
N LYS A 116 -20.41 0.64 4.38
CA LYS A 116 -19.89 1.89 3.79
C LYS A 116 -18.57 1.71 3.04
N LEU A 117 -17.71 0.81 3.49
CA LEU A 117 -16.42 0.61 2.84
C LEU A 117 -16.58 -0.08 1.47
N ASN A 118 -17.69 -0.77 1.23
CA ASN A 118 -17.96 -1.43 -0.06
C ASN A 118 -18.38 -0.46 -1.18
N VAL A 119 -18.52 0.82 -0.84
CA VAL A 119 -18.73 1.93 -1.78
C VAL A 119 -17.40 2.46 -2.32
N ILE A 120 -16.27 2.14 -1.70
CA ILE A 120 -14.94 2.63 -2.08
C ILE A 120 -14.06 1.44 -2.44
N ARG A 121 -13.15 1.62 -3.41
CA ARG A 121 -12.17 0.62 -3.81
C ARG A 121 -10.73 1.12 -3.63
N GLY A 122 -9.78 0.23 -3.84
CA GLY A 122 -8.38 0.57 -4.06
C GLY A 122 -7.71 1.10 -2.80
N THR A 123 -6.82 2.07 -2.98
CA THR A 123 -6.00 2.63 -1.90
C THR A 123 -6.83 3.18 -0.75
N LEU A 124 -7.98 3.80 -1.04
CA LEU A 124 -8.86 4.31 0.02
C LEU A 124 -9.60 3.23 0.79
N LYS A 125 -10.00 2.11 0.17
CA LYS A 125 -10.52 0.96 0.92
C LYS A 125 -9.46 0.41 1.86
N LEU A 126 -8.23 0.23 1.37
CA LEU A 126 -7.11 -0.23 2.17
C LEU A 126 -6.81 0.71 3.36
N TYR A 127 -6.85 2.03 3.12
CA TYR A 127 -6.63 3.05 4.14
C TYR A 127 -7.74 3.09 5.18
N LEU A 128 -8.99 3.23 4.74
CA LEU A 128 -10.15 3.42 5.62
C LEU A 128 -10.48 2.15 6.41
N GLY A 129 -10.30 0.98 5.79
CA GLY A 129 -10.44 -0.32 6.44
C GLY A 129 -9.27 -0.69 7.34
N LYS A 130 -8.20 0.10 7.38
CA LYS A 130 -7.02 -0.12 8.23
C LYS A 130 -6.26 -1.43 7.96
N TYR A 131 -6.26 -1.89 6.72
CA TYR A 131 -5.53 -3.11 6.32
C TYR A 131 -4.00 -2.94 6.32
N THR A 132 -3.49 -1.71 6.45
CA THR A 132 -2.07 -1.37 6.26
C THR A 132 -1.41 -0.84 7.54
N THR A 133 -0.08 -0.66 7.51
CA THR A 133 0.66 -0.10 8.65
C THR A 133 0.38 1.39 8.84
N ARG A 134 0.61 1.90 10.05
CA ARG A 134 0.57 3.34 10.31
C ARG A 134 1.62 4.10 9.49
N ASP A 135 2.75 3.47 9.19
CA ASP A 135 3.83 4.07 8.40
C ASP A 135 3.40 4.29 6.95
N TRP A 136 2.85 3.26 6.30
CA TRP A 136 2.29 3.37 4.95
C TRP A 136 1.24 4.46 4.85
N ARG A 137 0.30 4.52 5.82
CA ARG A 137 -0.77 5.54 5.82
C ARG A 137 -0.26 6.98 5.83
N ARG A 138 0.94 7.22 6.39
CA ARG A 138 1.54 8.57 6.49
C ARG A 138 2.38 8.94 5.28
N LYS A 139 2.79 7.95 4.48
CA LYS A 139 3.79 8.11 3.41
C LYS A 139 3.28 7.69 2.03
N ARG A 140 2.05 7.18 1.95
CA ARG A 140 1.34 6.92 0.71
C ARG A 140 0.61 8.18 0.26
N PHE A 141 0.81 8.55 -0.99
CA PHE A 141 0.15 9.70 -1.62
C PHE A 141 -0.67 9.25 -2.82
N THR A 142 -1.90 9.71 -2.91
CA THR A 142 -2.83 9.42 -4.01
C THR A 142 -3.66 10.66 -4.26
N ASP A 143 -4.09 10.90 -5.48
CA ASP A 143 -4.97 12.00 -5.88
C ASP A 143 -6.38 11.51 -6.25
N ASP A 144 -6.62 10.20 -6.17
CA ASP A 144 -7.85 9.58 -6.65
C ASP A 144 -8.74 9.02 -5.51
N ILE A 145 -10.05 9.22 -5.67
CA ILE A 145 -11.10 8.47 -4.97
C ILE A 145 -11.83 7.57 -5.96
N ASP A 146 -11.62 6.27 -5.81
CA ASP A 146 -12.30 5.23 -6.56
C ASP A 146 -13.61 4.82 -5.87
N PHE A 147 -14.74 5.25 -6.41
CA PHE A 147 -16.06 4.77 -5.99
C PHE A 147 -16.48 3.50 -6.75
N TRP A 148 -17.24 2.64 -6.07
CA TRP A 148 -17.83 1.41 -6.60
C TRP A 148 -19.34 1.37 -6.29
N MET A 149 -20.13 2.08 -7.10
CA MET A 149 -21.58 2.22 -6.87
C MET A 149 -22.38 2.20 -8.17
N PHE A 150 -23.47 1.42 -8.21
CA PHE A 150 -24.41 1.42 -9.33
C PHE A 150 -25.39 2.61 -9.30
N GLN A 151 -25.55 3.26 -8.16
CA GLN A 151 -26.42 4.42 -7.96
C GLN A 151 -25.71 5.70 -8.40
N MET A 152 -25.51 5.85 -9.71
CA MET A 152 -24.77 6.96 -10.32
C MET A 152 -25.35 8.34 -9.97
N SER A 153 -26.67 8.49 -10.04
CA SER A 153 -27.36 9.76 -9.77
C SER A 153 -27.17 10.21 -8.33
N LEU A 154 -27.28 9.29 -7.37
CA LEU A 154 -26.96 9.53 -5.98
C LEU A 154 -25.49 9.99 -5.82
N LEU A 155 -24.53 9.26 -6.39
CA LEU A 155 -23.11 9.61 -6.27
C LEU A 155 -22.80 11.00 -6.85
N ASP A 156 -23.27 11.29 -8.06
CA ASP A 156 -23.08 12.59 -8.71
C ASP A 156 -23.69 13.73 -7.87
N SER A 157 -24.87 13.50 -7.27
CA SER A 157 -25.49 14.46 -6.35
C SER A 157 -24.65 14.72 -5.09
N LYS A 158 -24.20 13.66 -4.42
CA LYS A 158 -23.41 13.78 -3.17
C LYS A 158 -22.01 14.36 -3.41
N LEU A 159 -21.39 14.06 -4.54
CA LEU A 159 -20.11 14.67 -4.93
C LEU A 159 -20.26 16.19 -5.11
N LYS A 160 -21.33 16.63 -5.77
CA LYS A 160 -21.63 18.06 -5.94
C LYS A 160 -21.87 18.76 -4.60
N GLU A 161 -22.63 18.16 -3.70
CA GLU A 161 -22.84 18.67 -2.33
C GLU A 161 -21.52 18.76 -1.55
N CYS A 162 -20.61 17.80 -1.77
CA CYS A 162 -19.26 17.80 -1.21
C CYS A 162 -18.27 18.72 -1.95
N SER A 163 -18.76 19.65 -2.77
CA SER A 163 -17.97 20.67 -3.50
C SER A 163 -17.03 20.10 -4.57
N PHE A 164 -17.30 18.90 -5.09
CA PHE A 164 -16.65 18.44 -6.31
C PHE A 164 -17.32 19.09 -7.53
N ILE A 165 -16.53 19.34 -8.57
CA ILE A 165 -16.96 19.94 -9.83
C ILE A 165 -16.67 18.95 -10.95
N LYS A 166 -17.69 18.58 -11.71
CA LYS A 166 -17.53 17.66 -12.85
C LYS A 166 -16.82 18.37 -14.00
N ASN A 167 -15.65 17.86 -14.38
CA ASN A 167 -14.94 18.31 -15.56
C ASN A 167 -15.63 17.75 -16.80
N LYS A 168 -16.16 18.63 -17.65
CA LYS A 168 -16.91 18.23 -18.85
C LYS A 168 -16.03 17.59 -19.93
N LYS A 169 -14.72 17.82 -19.91
CA LYS A 169 -13.78 17.26 -20.90
C LYS A 169 -13.35 15.85 -20.53
N THR A 170 -12.95 15.63 -19.28
CA THR A 170 -12.47 14.31 -18.80
C THR A 170 -13.61 13.43 -18.30
N GLY A 171 -14.72 14.02 -17.87
CA GLY A 171 -15.84 13.32 -17.23
C GLY A 171 -15.64 13.07 -15.72
N GLU A 172 -14.47 13.41 -15.19
CA GLU A 172 -14.08 13.19 -13.80
C GLU A 172 -14.60 14.30 -12.87
N TRP A 173 -14.71 13.99 -11.58
CA TRP A 173 -15.07 14.96 -10.54
C TRP A 173 -13.81 15.50 -9.87
N GLU A 174 -13.67 16.82 -9.82
CA GLU A 174 -12.46 17.48 -9.31
C GLU A 174 -12.77 18.33 -8.08
N LYS A 175 -11.85 18.36 -7.12
CA LYS A 175 -11.91 19.23 -5.95
C LYS A 175 -10.52 19.76 -5.59
N LYS A 176 -10.41 21.08 -5.42
CA LYS A 176 -9.18 21.67 -4.89
C LYS A 176 -9.06 21.37 -3.40
N VAL A 177 -7.91 20.85 -2.97
CA VAL A 177 -7.61 20.60 -1.57
C VAL A 177 -6.31 21.29 -1.18
N GLU A 178 -6.31 21.88 0.01
CA GLU A 178 -5.13 22.48 0.62
C GLU A 178 -4.59 21.54 1.71
N TRP A 179 -3.28 21.40 1.77
CA TRP A 179 -2.60 20.73 2.86
C TRP A 179 -1.22 21.29 3.14
N GLU A 180 -0.75 21.06 4.36
CA GLU A 180 0.53 21.56 4.83
C GLU A 180 1.51 20.41 5.07
N LYS A 181 2.69 20.51 4.49
CA LYS A 181 3.77 19.56 4.73
C LYS A 181 4.37 19.80 6.10
N LEU A 182 4.01 18.96 7.07
CA LEU A 182 4.37 19.13 8.49
C LEU A 182 5.87 19.40 8.76
N ASN A 183 6.77 18.87 7.93
CA ASN A 183 8.22 19.05 8.11
C ASN A 183 8.74 20.40 7.59
N THR A 184 8.09 20.99 6.58
CA THR A 184 8.56 22.22 5.93
C THR A 184 7.60 23.39 6.12
N GLU A 185 6.42 23.16 6.69
CA GLU A 185 5.32 24.12 6.83
C GLU A 185 4.89 24.69 5.46
N GLU A 186 5.23 23.99 4.39
CA GLU A 186 4.91 24.35 3.02
C GLU A 186 3.44 24.02 2.76
N LYS A 187 2.66 25.04 2.41
CA LYS A 187 1.28 24.89 1.97
C LYS A 187 1.21 24.49 0.51
N ARG A 188 0.49 23.42 0.21
CA ARG A 188 0.27 22.89 -1.12
C ARG A 188 -1.21 22.93 -1.48
N ASN A 189 -1.46 23.22 -2.75
CA ASN A 189 -2.78 23.22 -3.35
C ASN A 189 -2.76 22.22 -4.49
N GLU A 190 -3.56 21.17 -4.37
CA GLU A 190 -3.59 20.06 -5.32
C GLU A 190 -5.04 19.81 -5.77
N ILE A 191 -5.20 19.14 -6.90
CA ILE A 191 -6.51 18.72 -7.39
C ILE A 191 -6.72 17.26 -7.01
N LEU A 192 -7.78 17.01 -6.25
CA LEU A 192 -8.29 15.69 -5.93
C LEU A 192 -9.30 15.28 -7.00
N PHE A 193 -9.16 14.07 -7.52
CA PHE A 193 -10.08 13.48 -8.46
C PHE A 193 -10.97 12.44 -7.77
N ALA A 194 -12.21 12.35 -8.23
CA ALA A 194 -13.15 11.32 -7.85
C ALA A 194 -13.79 10.74 -9.10
N ALA A 195 -13.81 9.42 -9.18
CA ALA A 195 -14.38 8.70 -10.31
C ALA A 195 -15.22 7.54 -9.82
N ASN A 196 -16.17 7.13 -10.66
CA ASN A 196 -16.86 5.86 -10.48
C ASN A 196 -16.27 4.82 -11.44
N ASN A 197 -15.72 3.75 -10.86
CA ASN A 197 -14.99 2.74 -11.61
C ASN A 197 -15.89 1.71 -12.32
N LEU A 198 -17.21 1.88 -12.31
CA LEU A 198 -18.11 1.00 -13.07
C LEU A 198 -17.82 0.97 -14.57
N ASN A 199 -17.27 2.04 -15.15
CA ASN A 199 -16.90 2.02 -16.57
C ASN A 199 -15.78 0.99 -16.88
N GLN A 200 -15.02 0.57 -15.87
CA GLN A 200 -14.00 -0.49 -15.99
C GLN A 200 -14.60 -1.91 -15.88
N LEU A 201 -15.91 -2.06 -15.64
CA LEU A 201 -16.60 -3.36 -15.76
C LEU A 201 -16.56 -3.89 -17.20
N LEU A 202 -16.50 -2.99 -18.18
CA LEU A 202 -16.58 -3.30 -19.61
C LEU A 202 -15.29 -2.93 -20.36
N ASP A 203 -14.18 -2.72 -19.65
CA ASP A 203 -12.89 -2.44 -20.27
C ASP A 203 -12.25 -3.75 -20.79
N PHE A 204 -12.68 -4.17 -21.97
CA PHE A 204 -12.14 -5.32 -22.71
C PHE A 204 -10.73 -5.06 -23.26
N GLY A 205 -10.29 -3.80 -23.32
CA GLY A 205 -9.04 -3.41 -23.98
C GLY A 205 -7.80 -3.55 -23.10
N ALA A 206 -7.96 -3.32 -21.79
CA ALA A 206 -6.82 -3.35 -20.86
C ALA A 206 -6.76 -4.59 -19.94
N GLY A 207 -7.60 -5.61 -20.23
CA GLY A 207 -7.48 -6.93 -19.62
C GLY A 207 -7.78 -7.02 -18.12
N ALA A 208 -8.51 -6.05 -17.54
CA ALA A 208 -9.03 -6.19 -16.18
C ALA A 208 -10.51 -5.84 -16.12
N PHE A 209 -11.31 -6.89 -16.03
CA PHE A 209 -12.64 -6.78 -15.45
C PHE A 209 -12.48 -6.40 -13.98
N LEU A 210 -13.12 -5.32 -13.58
CA LEU A 210 -13.28 -4.98 -12.18
C LEU A 210 -14.54 -5.68 -11.65
N GLU A 211 -14.43 -6.57 -10.66
CA GLU A 211 -15.59 -7.38 -10.23
C GLU A 211 -16.23 -6.93 -8.91
N GLY A 212 -15.61 -5.99 -8.19
CA GLY A 212 -16.09 -5.63 -6.85
C GLY A 212 -15.22 -4.60 -6.16
N SER A 213 -15.48 -4.42 -4.87
CA SER A 213 -14.68 -3.55 -4.02
C SER A 213 -13.88 -4.32 -2.97
N ASP A 214 -14.10 -5.63 -2.82
CA ASP A 214 -13.53 -6.40 -1.71
C ASP A 214 -12.05 -6.66 -1.91
N LEU A 215 -11.40 -7.13 -0.85
CA LEU A 215 -9.96 -7.26 -0.84
C LEU A 215 -9.49 -8.22 -1.94
N LYS A 216 -10.27 -9.27 -2.24
CA LYS A 216 -10.04 -10.20 -3.36
C LYS A 216 -9.98 -9.45 -4.69
N GLU A 217 -10.99 -8.65 -5.03
CA GLU A 217 -11.02 -7.97 -6.32
C GLU A 217 -9.96 -6.87 -6.40
N ILE A 218 -9.66 -6.20 -5.29
CA ILE A 218 -8.53 -5.26 -5.23
C ILE A 218 -7.22 -5.99 -5.54
N PHE A 219 -6.98 -7.14 -4.92
CA PHE A 219 -5.77 -7.93 -5.14
C PHE A 219 -5.69 -8.46 -6.56
N ASP A 220 -6.78 -9.02 -7.10
CA ASP A 220 -6.82 -9.53 -8.46
C ASP A 220 -6.38 -8.48 -9.49
N LYS A 221 -6.95 -7.25 -9.40
CA LYS A 221 -6.54 -6.12 -10.25
C LYS A 221 -5.05 -5.82 -10.08
N LYS A 222 -4.60 -5.68 -8.82
CA LYS A 222 -3.22 -5.29 -8.48
C LYS A 222 -2.20 -6.36 -8.86
N ILE A 223 -2.54 -7.64 -8.83
CA ILE A 223 -1.65 -8.72 -9.27
C ILE A 223 -1.54 -8.73 -10.80
N LYS A 224 -2.65 -8.60 -11.52
CA LYS A 224 -2.68 -8.70 -12.99
C LYS A 224 -2.12 -7.47 -13.70
N ARG A 225 -2.40 -6.26 -13.20
CA ARG A 225 -2.02 -4.97 -13.83
C ARG A 225 -1.03 -4.15 -13.02
N GLY A 226 -0.64 -4.63 -11.84
CA GLY A 226 0.03 -3.79 -10.87
C GLY A 226 1.36 -3.24 -11.35
N HIS A 227 1.54 -1.95 -11.09
CA HIS A 227 2.85 -1.32 -11.02
C HIS A 227 3.40 -1.42 -9.59
N ASP A 228 4.60 -0.90 -9.34
CA ASP A 228 5.19 -0.91 -8.00
C ASP A 228 4.29 -0.36 -6.89
N VAL A 229 3.46 0.65 -7.17
CA VAL A 229 2.45 1.16 -6.23
C VAL A 229 1.42 0.10 -5.82
N ASP A 230 0.95 -0.69 -6.78
CA ASP A 230 -0.02 -1.75 -6.53
C ASP A 230 0.61 -2.93 -5.79
N LEU A 231 1.84 -3.30 -6.15
CA LEU A 231 2.58 -4.35 -5.44
C LEU A 231 2.91 -3.90 -4.02
N SER A 232 3.24 -2.63 -3.82
CA SER A 232 3.47 -2.05 -2.50
C SER A 232 2.23 -2.10 -1.62
N ASP A 233 1.05 -1.81 -2.19
CA ASP A 233 -0.22 -1.91 -1.47
C ASP A 233 -0.48 -3.35 -0.99
N ILE A 234 -0.28 -4.35 -1.87
CA ILE A 234 -0.40 -5.78 -1.51
C ILE A 234 0.55 -6.14 -0.36
N ILE A 235 1.84 -5.79 -0.49
CA ILE A 235 2.87 -6.08 0.52
C ILE A 235 2.50 -5.47 1.88
N ASN A 236 1.96 -4.26 1.91
CA ASN A 236 1.58 -3.61 3.17
C ASN A 236 0.37 -4.27 3.83
N VAL A 237 -0.57 -4.81 3.05
CA VAL A 237 -1.68 -5.60 3.58
C VAL A 237 -1.18 -6.94 4.13
N VAL A 238 -0.33 -7.64 3.37
CA VAL A 238 0.29 -8.91 3.78
C VAL A 238 1.04 -8.74 5.10
N MET A 239 1.85 -7.68 5.19
CA MET A 239 2.69 -7.40 6.35
C MET A 239 1.88 -7.34 7.65
N VAL A 240 0.70 -6.69 7.63
CA VAL A 240 -0.17 -6.53 8.80
C VAL A 240 -1.00 -7.77 9.08
N ASN A 241 -1.56 -8.41 8.05
CA ASN A 241 -2.58 -9.43 8.26
C ASN A 241 -2.01 -10.86 8.32
N GLY A 242 -0.92 -11.16 7.60
CA GLY A 242 -0.13 -12.40 7.74
C GLY A 242 -0.85 -13.76 7.66
N GLY A 243 -2.16 -13.79 7.42
CA GLY A 243 -2.98 -14.99 7.58
C GLY A 243 -3.17 -15.47 9.01
N LYS A 244 -3.14 -14.57 10.01
CA LYS A 244 -3.39 -14.91 11.42
C LYS A 244 -4.61 -14.17 11.97
N GLU A 245 -5.17 -14.73 13.03
CA GLU A 245 -6.31 -14.23 13.81
C GLU A 245 -6.34 -12.70 13.89
N GLY A 246 -7.44 -12.10 13.43
CA GLY A 246 -7.59 -10.65 13.37
C GLY A 246 -8.92 -10.24 12.76
N ILE A 247 -9.25 -8.94 12.85
CA ILE A 247 -10.54 -8.41 12.41
C ILE A 247 -10.78 -8.52 10.89
N HIS A 248 -9.77 -8.87 10.10
CA HIS A 248 -9.83 -9.01 8.64
C HIS A 248 -9.47 -10.43 8.15
N GLU A 249 -9.44 -11.43 9.05
CA GLU A 249 -9.02 -12.78 8.70
C GLU A 249 -9.81 -13.38 7.53
N GLU A 250 -11.14 -13.29 7.57
CA GLU A 250 -12.01 -13.85 6.52
C GLU A 250 -11.77 -13.18 5.16
N GLU A 251 -11.71 -11.84 5.12
CA GLU A 251 -11.42 -11.12 3.88
C GLU A 251 -10.01 -11.41 3.35
N TRP A 252 -9.03 -11.59 4.24
CA TRP A 252 -7.68 -11.97 3.86
C TRP A 252 -7.63 -13.39 3.27
N LEU A 253 -8.29 -14.35 3.91
CA LEU A 253 -8.39 -15.72 3.40
C LEU A 253 -9.06 -15.76 2.03
N ASN A 254 -10.12 -14.98 1.84
CA ASN A 254 -10.74 -14.83 0.53
C ASN A 254 -9.80 -14.14 -0.47
N ALA A 255 -9.07 -13.09 -0.05
CA ALA A 255 -8.13 -12.40 -0.93
C ALA A 255 -6.97 -13.28 -1.41
N TRP A 256 -6.59 -14.31 -0.65
CA TRP A 256 -5.58 -15.28 -1.06
C TRP A 256 -5.94 -16.00 -2.37
N SER A 257 -7.23 -16.31 -2.57
CA SER A 257 -7.70 -16.95 -3.80
C SER A 257 -7.37 -16.14 -5.06
N SER A 258 -7.20 -14.81 -4.96
CA SER A 258 -6.76 -13.97 -6.08
C SER A 258 -5.37 -14.36 -6.60
N PHE A 259 -4.46 -14.82 -5.73
CA PHE A 259 -3.14 -15.29 -6.16
C PHE A 259 -3.23 -16.63 -6.87
N GLU A 260 -4.09 -17.53 -6.38
CA GLU A 260 -4.35 -18.84 -6.96
C GLU A 260 -5.06 -18.73 -8.33
N GLU A 261 -5.98 -17.78 -8.47
CA GLU A 261 -6.63 -17.47 -9.74
C GLU A 261 -5.66 -16.81 -10.71
N ALA A 262 -4.92 -15.77 -10.26
CA ALA A 262 -4.00 -15.04 -11.10
C ALA A 262 -2.87 -15.93 -11.62
N ILE A 263 -2.35 -16.83 -10.79
CA ILE A 263 -1.26 -17.72 -11.23
C ILE A 263 -1.73 -18.66 -12.33
N ASN A 264 -2.99 -19.11 -12.33
CA ASN A 264 -3.50 -19.97 -13.39
C ASN A 264 -3.69 -19.27 -14.74
N THR A 265 -3.50 -17.95 -14.81
CA THR A 265 -3.54 -17.20 -16.08
C THR A 265 -2.27 -17.42 -16.91
N ARG A 266 -2.42 -17.45 -18.25
CA ARG A 266 -1.30 -17.49 -19.21
C ARG A 266 -0.79 -16.08 -19.50
N ASN A 267 -0.49 -15.31 -18.45
CA ASN A 267 -0.05 -13.92 -18.57
C ASN A 267 1.38 -13.77 -17.99
N SER A 268 2.32 -13.35 -18.84
CA SER A 268 3.73 -13.17 -18.46
C SER A 268 3.91 -12.05 -17.44
N ARG A 269 3.18 -10.94 -17.58
CA ARG A 269 3.17 -9.82 -16.62
C ARG A 269 2.72 -10.27 -15.24
N THR A 270 1.68 -11.09 -15.14
CA THR A 270 1.24 -11.66 -13.84
C THR A 270 2.37 -12.44 -13.19
N THR A 271 3.08 -13.28 -13.96
CA THR A 271 4.24 -14.03 -13.45
C THR A 271 5.35 -13.09 -12.98
N SER A 272 5.67 -12.05 -13.75
CA SER A 272 6.65 -11.01 -13.36
C SER A 272 6.25 -10.26 -12.09
N ASN A 273 4.95 -9.97 -11.91
CA ASN A 273 4.41 -9.33 -10.72
C ASN A 273 4.54 -10.24 -9.49
N LEU A 274 4.25 -11.54 -9.62
CA LEU A 274 4.41 -12.51 -8.53
C LEU A 274 5.88 -12.68 -8.13
N ILE A 275 6.80 -12.77 -9.10
CA ILE A 275 8.25 -12.79 -8.82
C ILE A 275 8.66 -11.50 -8.09
N SER A 276 8.19 -10.35 -8.57
CA SER A 276 8.51 -9.04 -7.96
C SER A 276 7.97 -8.93 -6.53
N LEU A 277 6.77 -9.45 -6.25
CA LEU A 277 6.21 -9.52 -4.90
C LEU A 277 7.12 -10.31 -3.96
N CYS A 278 7.69 -11.44 -4.40
CA CYS A 278 8.64 -12.21 -3.59
C CYS A 278 9.93 -11.43 -3.33
N ARG A 279 10.51 -10.83 -4.38
CA ARG A 279 11.75 -10.05 -4.29
C ARG A 279 11.62 -8.87 -3.34
N TYR A 280 10.54 -8.08 -3.48
CA TYR A 280 10.26 -6.95 -2.62
C TYR A 280 9.95 -7.38 -1.18
N SER A 281 9.14 -8.43 -1.00
CA SER A 281 8.77 -8.91 0.34
C SER A 281 9.98 -9.37 1.13
N LEU A 282 10.91 -10.12 0.51
CA LEU A 282 12.11 -10.60 1.19
C LEU A 282 13.08 -9.46 1.51
N ALA A 283 13.31 -8.52 0.58
CA ALA A 283 14.14 -7.33 0.84
C ALA A 283 13.59 -6.48 1.99
N ILE A 284 12.26 -6.28 2.03
CA ILE A 284 11.61 -5.55 3.11
C ILE A 284 11.71 -6.36 4.41
N ALA A 285 11.52 -7.67 4.38
CA ALA A 285 11.62 -8.53 5.55
C ALA A 285 13.00 -8.47 6.22
N ASP A 286 14.09 -8.47 5.44
CA ASP A 286 15.45 -8.30 5.95
C ASP A 286 15.60 -6.94 6.64
N HIS A 287 15.20 -5.87 5.95
CA HIS A 287 15.28 -4.52 6.51
C HIS A 287 14.46 -4.33 7.80
N LEU A 288 13.29 -4.97 7.92
CA LEU A 288 12.48 -4.90 9.14
C LEU A 288 13.20 -5.52 10.34
N VAL A 289 14.02 -6.57 10.13
CA VAL A 289 14.85 -7.18 11.18
C VAL A 289 15.94 -6.22 11.62
N GLU A 290 16.64 -5.56 10.68
CA GLU A 290 17.63 -4.54 10.98
C GLU A 290 17.02 -3.40 11.80
N VAL A 291 15.88 -2.87 11.35
CA VAL A 291 15.15 -1.81 12.07
C VAL A 291 14.78 -2.25 13.49
N SER A 292 14.29 -3.48 13.67
CA SER A 292 14.01 -4.02 15.02
C SER A 292 15.25 -4.01 15.91
N ASN A 293 16.39 -4.46 15.37
CA ASN A 293 17.64 -4.54 16.11
C ASN A 293 18.16 -3.17 16.52
N VAL A 294 18.17 -2.19 15.61
CA VAL A 294 18.65 -0.84 15.94
C VAL A 294 17.72 -0.12 16.92
N LEU A 295 16.40 -0.36 16.83
CA LEU A 295 15.44 0.15 17.80
C LEU A 295 15.71 -0.45 19.19
N LYS A 296 15.90 -1.77 19.31
CA LYS A 296 16.24 -2.42 20.59
C LYS A 296 17.52 -1.87 21.18
N LYS A 297 18.53 -1.60 20.34
CA LYS A 297 19.85 -1.12 20.73
C LYS A 297 19.85 0.34 21.17
N TYR A 298 19.15 1.23 20.46
CA TYR A 298 19.31 2.68 20.63
C TYR A 298 18.08 3.40 21.18
N ASN A 299 16.93 2.74 21.36
CA ASN A 299 15.70 3.40 21.84
C ASN A 299 15.92 4.20 23.14
N ILE A 300 16.71 3.69 24.09
CA ILE A 300 16.99 4.38 25.35
C ILE A 300 17.69 5.73 25.17
N SER A 301 18.37 5.95 24.03
CA SER A 301 19.02 7.22 23.71
C SER A 301 18.05 8.38 23.61
N ILE A 302 16.74 8.15 23.40
CA ILE A 302 15.74 9.22 23.36
C ILE A 302 15.65 10.01 24.68
N PHE A 303 16.14 9.45 25.81
CA PHE A 303 16.22 10.13 27.10
C PHE A 303 17.50 10.95 27.28
N ASP A 304 18.52 10.73 26.45
CA ASP A 304 19.78 11.46 26.50
C ASP A 304 19.60 12.87 25.90
N LYS A 305 19.51 13.88 26.78
CA LYS A 305 19.34 15.29 26.38
C LYS A 305 20.53 15.86 25.61
N SER A 306 21.71 15.24 25.69
CA SER A 306 22.88 15.64 24.88
C SER A 306 22.74 15.22 23.42
N LYS A 307 22.12 14.04 23.17
CA LYS A 307 21.88 13.50 21.82
C LYS A 307 20.55 13.94 21.23
N HIS A 308 19.54 14.10 22.07
CA HIS A 308 18.19 14.50 21.70
C HIS A 308 17.73 15.66 22.58
N PRO A 309 18.25 16.88 22.38
CA PRO A 309 17.77 18.06 23.11
C PRO A 309 16.29 18.35 22.79
N ASP A 310 15.63 19.17 23.60
CA ASP A 310 14.18 19.43 23.47
C ASP A 310 13.80 20.03 22.10
N GLU A 311 14.70 20.80 21.46
CA GLU A 311 14.49 21.29 20.09
C GLU A 311 14.49 20.16 19.04
N LYS A 312 15.34 19.14 19.23
CA LYS A 312 15.32 17.94 18.38
C LYS A 312 14.03 17.15 18.64
N LEU A 313 13.56 17.07 19.88
CA LEU A 313 12.30 16.41 20.23
C LEU A 313 11.10 17.08 19.54
N LYS A 314 11.02 18.41 19.53
CA LYS A 314 10.00 19.16 18.78
C LYS A 314 9.99 18.76 17.30
N THR A 315 11.17 18.68 16.69
CA THR A 315 11.34 18.26 15.29
C THR A 315 10.86 16.83 15.06
N LEU A 316 11.19 15.89 15.96
CA LEU A 316 10.72 14.51 15.89
C LEU A 316 9.19 14.42 16.03
N CYS A 317 8.58 15.27 16.85
CA CYS A 317 7.12 15.30 17.01
C CYS A 317 6.39 15.82 15.76
N LYS A 318 7.01 16.68 14.94
CA LYS A 318 6.39 17.22 13.70
C LYS A 318 5.96 16.14 12.72
N ILE A 319 6.47 14.91 12.84
CA ILE A 319 6.07 13.82 11.97
C ILE A 319 4.59 13.46 12.14
N SER A 320 3.96 13.77 13.29
CA SER A 320 2.54 13.50 13.55
C SER A 320 1.88 14.62 14.35
N ALA A 321 0.76 15.16 13.84
CA ALA A 321 -0.03 16.15 14.57
C ALA A 321 -0.43 15.71 15.99
N HIS A 322 -0.63 14.40 16.20
CA HIS A 322 -0.90 13.85 17.53
C HIS A 322 0.29 13.99 18.49
N TRP A 323 1.52 13.80 17.98
CA TRP A 323 2.74 13.93 18.79
C TRP A 323 3.09 15.40 19.07
N VAL A 324 2.80 16.30 18.12
CA VAL A 324 2.89 17.75 18.36
C VAL A 324 1.97 18.15 19.51
N LYS A 325 0.68 17.78 19.43
CA LYS A 325 -0.29 18.08 20.49
C LYS A 325 0.11 17.46 21.83
N PHE A 326 0.57 16.21 21.85
CA PHE A 326 1.01 15.56 23.08
C PHE A 326 2.17 16.30 23.74
N LEU A 327 3.13 16.80 22.95
CA LEU A 327 4.24 17.60 23.43
C LEU A 327 3.79 18.95 24.02
N GLU A 328 2.83 19.61 23.37
CA GLU A 328 2.24 20.85 23.88
C GLU A 328 1.50 20.66 25.20
N ASP A 329 0.73 19.57 25.31
CA ASP A 329 -0.12 19.30 26.48
C ASP A 329 0.67 18.75 27.69
N ASN A 330 1.75 17.99 27.46
CA ASN A 330 2.43 17.20 28.52
C ASN A 330 3.90 17.54 28.72
N GLY A 331 4.51 18.31 27.82
CA GLY A 331 5.91 18.72 27.89
C GLY A 331 6.93 17.64 27.45
N PRO A 332 8.23 17.99 27.43
CA PRO A 332 9.27 17.18 26.81
C PRO A 332 9.52 15.82 27.47
N ASP A 333 9.54 15.76 28.81
CA ASP A 333 9.92 14.52 29.52
C ASP A 333 8.87 13.40 29.36
N GLU A 334 7.57 13.73 29.43
CA GLU A 334 6.50 12.76 29.15
C GLU A 334 6.48 12.37 27.67
N THR A 335 6.79 13.30 26.77
CA THR A 335 6.89 13.02 25.34
C THR A 335 8.01 12.02 25.04
N ARG A 336 9.16 12.11 25.73
CA ARG A 336 10.24 11.11 25.60
C ARG A 336 9.78 9.71 26.00
N LYS A 337 9.02 9.59 27.10
CA LYS A 337 8.45 8.30 27.52
C LYS A 337 7.47 7.75 26.48
N MET A 338 6.60 8.60 25.94
CA MET A 338 5.68 8.23 24.86
C MET A 338 6.45 7.72 23.63
N LEU A 339 7.47 8.46 23.17
CA LEU A 339 8.29 8.05 22.02
C LEU A 339 9.04 6.74 22.30
N HIS A 340 9.66 6.62 23.47
CA HIS A 340 10.36 5.40 23.89
C HIS A 340 9.42 4.18 23.84
N ASN A 341 8.21 4.30 24.39
CA ASN A 341 7.24 3.22 24.41
C ASN A 341 6.74 2.88 23.00
N PHE A 342 6.53 3.91 22.16
CA PHE A 342 6.17 3.71 20.76
C PHE A 342 7.28 2.97 19.99
N TYR A 343 8.54 3.40 20.12
CA TYR A 343 9.68 2.77 19.46
C TYR A 343 9.93 1.35 19.96
N HIS A 344 9.71 1.09 21.25
CA HIS A 344 9.76 -0.25 21.81
C HIS A 344 8.68 -1.16 21.18
N GLY A 345 7.43 -0.68 21.11
CA GLY A 345 6.35 -1.41 20.43
C GLY A 345 6.66 -1.68 18.97
N GLN A 346 7.22 -0.70 18.25
CA GLN A 346 7.68 -0.90 16.87
C GLN A 346 8.79 -1.97 16.79
N ALA A 347 9.71 -2.01 17.74
CA ALA A 347 10.77 -3.00 17.76
C ALA A 347 10.24 -4.45 17.89
N GLU A 348 9.13 -4.64 18.61
CA GLU A 348 8.46 -5.94 18.78
C GLU A 348 7.55 -6.31 17.59
N GLU A 349 6.91 -5.33 16.94
CA GLU A 349 6.06 -5.58 15.77
C GLU A 349 6.86 -5.97 14.52
N LYS A 350 8.04 -5.38 14.31
CA LYS A 350 8.82 -5.52 13.06
C LYS A 350 9.24 -6.98 12.77
N PRO A 351 9.64 -7.81 13.75
CA PRO A 351 9.87 -9.24 13.53
C PRO A 351 8.63 -10.01 13.07
N ILE A 352 7.44 -9.67 13.58
CA ILE A 352 6.18 -10.30 13.16
C ILE A 352 5.89 -9.96 11.70
N HIS A 353 6.01 -8.69 11.35
CA HIS A 353 5.87 -8.20 9.98
C HIS A 353 6.88 -8.87 9.02
N SER A 354 8.15 -9.01 9.43
CA SER A 354 9.18 -9.71 8.66
C SER A 354 8.79 -11.17 8.41
N LYS A 355 8.34 -11.88 9.45
CA LYS A 355 7.88 -13.27 9.32
C LYS A 355 6.69 -13.38 8.35
N ASN A 356 5.69 -12.51 8.47
CA ASN A 356 4.52 -12.51 7.59
C ASN A 356 4.93 -12.36 6.11
N LEU A 357 5.89 -11.48 5.82
CA LEU A 357 6.40 -11.26 4.46
C LEU A 357 7.21 -12.45 3.93
N ARG A 358 8.01 -13.11 4.78
CA ARG A 358 8.74 -14.34 4.40
C ARG A 358 7.77 -15.50 4.11
N ASP A 359 6.80 -15.71 4.99
CA ASP A 359 5.78 -16.75 4.83
C ASP A 359 4.96 -16.51 3.55
N PHE A 360 4.62 -15.26 3.25
CA PHE A 360 3.96 -14.87 2.01
C PHE A 360 4.81 -15.16 0.78
N ALA A 361 6.07 -14.70 0.75
CA ALA A 361 6.98 -14.94 -0.37
C ALA A 361 7.14 -16.45 -0.63
N TYR A 362 7.34 -17.25 0.43
CA TYR A 362 7.44 -18.71 0.32
C TYR A 362 6.18 -19.33 -0.32
N LYS A 363 4.98 -18.92 0.12
CA LYS A 363 3.73 -19.43 -0.46
C LYS A 363 3.57 -19.06 -1.94
N ILE A 364 3.89 -17.82 -2.33
CA ILE A 364 3.84 -17.40 -3.74
C ILE A 364 4.87 -18.17 -4.57
N MET A 365 6.10 -18.35 -4.08
CA MET A 365 7.13 -19.14 -4.76
C MET A 365 6.70 -20.59 -4.95
N LYS A 366 6.06 -21.20 -3.95
CA LYS A 366 5.49 -22.55 -4.06
C LYS A 366 4.44 -22.63 -5.16
N LEU A 367 3.54 -21.65 -5.25
CA LEU A 367 2.55 -21.58 -6.33
C LEU A 367 3.23 -21.46 -7.70
N LEU A 368 4.24 -20.58 -7.83
CA LEU A 368 5.00 -20.36 -9.08
C LEU A 368 5.69 -21.64 -9.54
N ASN A 369 6.39 -22.31 -8.65
CA ASN A 369 7.12 -23.53 -8.96
C ASN A 369 6.17 -24.68 -9.31
N SER A 370 5.03 -24.80 -8.62
CA SER A 370 4.00 -25.78 -8.97
C SER A 370 3.40 -25.51 -10.35
N LYS A 371 3.13 -24.25 -10.70
CA LYS A 371 2.59 -23.90 -12.03
C LYS A 371 3.53 -24.33 -13.15
N TYR A 372 4.83 -24.13 -12.99
CA TYR A 372 5.80 -24.29 -14.08
C TYR A 372 6.62 -25.59 -14.00
N GLU A 373 6.27 -26.49 -13.09
CA GLU A 373 6.88 -27.81 -12.94
C GLU A 373 6.87 -28.60 -14.26
N TYR A 374 5.77 -28.54 -15.02
CA TYR A 374 5.66 -29.22 -16.33
C TYR A 374 6.63 -28.71 -17.40
N LEU A 375 7.19 -27.50 -17.22
CA LEU A 375 8.22 -26.93 -18.09
C LEU A 375 9.63 -27.19 -17.55
N LYS A 376 9.76 -27.94 -16.45
CA LYS A 376 11.01 -28.13 -15.70
C LYS A 376 11.66 -26.78 -15.31
N ILE A 377 10.86 -25.85 -14.81
CA ILE A 377 11.32 -24.52 -14.39
C ILE A 377 11.12 -24.36 -12.89
N ILE A 378 12.16 -23.91 -12.19
CA ILE A 378 12.12 -23.54 -10.79
C ILE A 378 12.56 -22.08 -10.66
N PHE A 379 11.77 -21.30 -9.93
CA PHE A 379 12.09 -19.94 -9.52
C PHE A 379 12.64 -19.95 -8.10
N GLU A 380 13.69 -19.16 -7.88
CA GLU A 380 14.37 -19.02 -6.58
C GLU A 380 14.68 -17.54 -6.32
N ILE A 381 14.64 -17.11 -5.07
CA ILE A 381 15.16 -15.79 -4.67
C ILE A 381 16.44 -16.03 -3.88
N GLU A 382 17.46 -15.20 -4.08
CA GLU A 382 18.68 -15.25 -3.27
C GLU A 382 18.34 -15.20 -1.77
N ASP A 383 19.13 -15.92 -0.98
CA ASP A 383 19.01 -15.98 0.49
C ASP A 383 19.47 -14.71 1.22
#